data_AF-A0A1B9YVU0-F1
#
_entry.id   AF-A0A1B9YVU0-F1
#
_cell.length_a   1.000
_cell.length_b   1.000
_cell.length_c   1.000
_cell.angle_alpha   90.00
_cell.angle_beta   90.00
_cell.angle_gamma   90.00
#
_symmetry.space_group_name_H-M   'P 1'
#
loop_
_entity.id
_entity.type
_entity.pdbx_description
1 polymer ?
#
loop_
_entity_poly.entity_id
_entity_poly.type
_entity_poly.pdbx_seq_one_letter_code
_entity_poly.pdbx_strand_id
1 'polypeptide(L)'
;MKSHRLPFENRWTNNTHAWQWNCELDRLGVANVRAMFADHEAHHASQRTVIFDIPAGFVRDWLAFHDRRAARQQLLWRASVIALTLIAATAAVLGALRA
;
A
#
# COMPACT_ATOMS: atom_id res chain seq x y z
N MET A 1 15.83 -4.70 22.96
CA MET A 1 14.75 -3.94 22.29
C MET A 1 14.27 -4.75 21.10
N LYS A 2 12.96 -5.02 20.97
CA LYS A 2 12.43 -5.74 19.80
C LYS A 2 12.62 -4.86 18.56
N SER A 3 13.52 -5.27 17.67
CA SER A 3 13.71 -4.62 16.37
C SER A 3 12.45 -4.87 15.55
N HIS A 4 11.53 -3.93 15.58
CA HIS A 4 10.35 -3.99 14.72
C HIS A 4 10.81 -3.57 13.32
N ARG A 5 10.97 -4.57 12.45
CA ARG A 5 11.37 -4.34 11.06
C ARG A 5 10.21 -3.69 10.33
N LEU A 6 10.49 -2.61 9.62
CA LEU A 6 9.52 -2.00 8.71
C LEU A 6 9.05 -3.01 7.66
N PRO A 7 7.80 -2.89 7.18
CA PRO A 7 7.28 -3.79 6.15
C PRO A 7 7.91 -3.57 4.77
N PHE A 8 8.79 -2.57 4.63
CA PHE A 8 9.53 -2.27 3.41
C PHE A 8 10.97 -1.88 3.74
N GLU A 9 11.86 -2.20 2.82
CA GLU A 9 13.26 -1.81 2.87
C GLU A 9 13.39 -0.40 2.25
N ASN A 10 13.84 0.59 3.04
CA ASN A 10 14.30 1.86 2.48
C ASN A 10 15.50 2.43 3.25
N ARG A 11 15.99 3.59 2.83
CA ARG A 11 17.12 4.30 3.47
C ARG A 11 16.93 4.67 4.96
N TRP A 12 15.70 4.57 5.47
CA TRP A 12 15.29 4.90 6.84
C TRP A 12 15.13 3.66 7.73
N THR A 13 15.37 2.44 7.22
CA THR A 13 15.20 1.19 7.96
C THR A 13 16.10 1.07 9.21
N ASN A 14 17.20 1.82 9.26
CA ASN A 14 18.10 1.89 10.43
C ASN A 14 17.72 3.00 11.43
N ASN A 15 16.68 3.79 11.16
CA ASN A 15 16.28 4.87 12.06
C ASN A 15 15.38 4.34 13.18
N THR A 16 15.74 4.65 14.42
CA THR A 16 15.02 4.25 15.64
C THR A 16 13.56 4.71 15.66
N HIS A 17 13.24 5.82 14.99
CA HIS A 17 11.88 6.38 14.91
C HIS A 17 11.07 5.84 13.74
N ALA A 18 11.67 5.12 12.79
CA ALA A 18 10.97 4.73 11.58
C ALA A 18 9.76 3.83 11.85
N TRP A 19 9.85 2.95 12.84
CA TRP A 19 8.71 2.14 13.28
C TRP A 19 7.56 3.01 13.81
N GLN A 20 7.87 4.01 14.63
CA GLN A 20 6.88 4.93 15.18
C GLN A 20 6.20 5.74 14.06
N TRP A 21 6.98 6.24 13.10
CA TRP A 21 6.44 6.91 11.92
C TRP A 21 5.53 6.01 11.11
N ASN A 22 5.89 4.73 10.93
CA ASN A 22 5.04 3.78 10.24
C ASN A 22 3.69 3.60 10.96
N CYS A 23 3.70 3.41 12.29
CA CYS A 23 2.47 3.28 13.07
C CYS A 23 1.58 4.54 12.98
N GLU A 24 2.20 5.73 12.99
CA GLU A 24 1.45 6.98 12.91
C GLU A 24 0.80 7.17 11.53
N LEU A 25 1.53 6.86 10.44
CA LEU A 25 0.97 6.90 9.09
C LEU A 25 -0.12 5.84 8.89
N ASP A 26 0.07 4.63 9.41
CA ASP A 26 -0.94 3.58 9.38
C ASP A 26 -2.21 3.99 10.14
N ARG A 27 -2.09 4.72 11.24
CA ARG A 27 -3.22 5.27 12.01
C ARG A 27 -4.01 6.32 11.23
N LEU A 28 -3.31 7.18 10.49
CA LEU A 28 -3.96 8.19 9.63
C LEU A 28 -4.64 7.57 8.41
N GLY A 29 -4.07 6.48 7.89
CA GLY A 29 -4.55 5.78 6.71
C GLY A 29 -4.11 6.41 5.39
N VAL A 30 -4.01 5.56 4.35
CA VAL A 30 -3.39 5.90 3.06
C VAL A 30 -4.03 7.14 2.40
N ALA A 31 -5.36 7.27 2.43
CA ALA A 31 -6.06 8.37 1.80
C ALA A 31 -5.73 9.73 2.44
N ASN A 32 -5.75 9.79 3.77
CA ASN A 32 -5.43 11.02 4.51
C ASN A 32 -3.97 11.38 4.36
N VAL A 33 -3.06 10.41 4.49
CA VAL A 33 -1.62 10.63 4.29
C VAL A 33 -1.34 11.15 2.89
N ARG A 34 -2.01 10.62 1.86
CA ARG A 34 -1.88 11.12 0.48
C ARG A 34 -2.39 12.55 0.33
N ALA A 35 -3.53 12.88 0.93
CA ALA A 35 -4.08 14.23 0.88
C ALA A 35 -3.15 15.24 1.57
N MET A 36 -2.68 14.93 2.77
CA MET A 36 -1.74 15.77 3.52
C MET A 36 -0.39 15.91 2.82
N PHE A 37 0.11 14.83 2.20
CA PHE A 37 1.35 14.87 1.44
C PHE A 37 1.22 15.71 0.15
N ALA A 38 0.09 15.60 -0.55
CA ALA A 38 -0.19 16.41 -1.74
C ALA A 38 -0.31 17.91 -1.38
N ASP A 39 -0.98 18.22 -0.28
CA ASP A 39 -1.08 19.59 0.23
C ASP A 39 0.30 20.17 0.60
N HIS A 40 1.13 19.39 1.29
CA HIS A 40 2.49 19.78 1.61
C HIS A 40 3.35 20.00 0.35
N GLU A 41 3.28 19.13 -0.66
CA GLU A 41 4.03 19.33 -1.91
C GLU A 41 3.52 20.57 -2.69
N ALA A 42 2.25 20.95 -2.53
CA ALA A 42 1.68 22.13 -3.18
C ALA A 42 2.04 23.44 -2.47
N HIS A 43 2.00 23.47 -1.13
CA HIS A 43 2.09 24.71 -0.35
C HIS A 43 3.40 24.84 0.46
N HIS A 44 4.08 23.73 0.72
CA HIS A 44 5.21 23.65 1.66
C HIS A 44 6.39 22.82 1.12
N ALA A 45 6.59 22.77 -0.19
CA ALA A 45 7.60 21.93 -0.84
C ALA A 45 9.06 22.12 -0.32
N SER A 46 9.39 23.27 0.26
CA SER A 46 10.71 23.53 0.85
C SER A 46 10.90 22.91 2.24
N GLN A 47 9.82 22.48 2.91
CA GLN A 47 9.88 21.83 4.21
C GLN A 47 10.25 20.36 4.04
N ARG A 48 11.15 19.86 4.91
CA ARG A 48 11.61 18.48 4.87
C ARG A 48 10.66 17.51 5.58
N THR A 49 9.74 18.03 6.38
CA THR A 49 8.82 17.27 7.22
C THR A 49 7.38 17.61 6.87
N VAL A 50 6.52 16.59 6.82
CA VAL A 50 5.15 16.73 6.30
C VAL A 50 4.13 16.57 7.41
N ILE A 51 4.10 15.39 8.02
CA ILE A 51 3.06 14.95 8.94
C ILE A 51 3.75 14.63 10.26
N PHE A 52 3.40 15.29 11.37
CA PHE A 52 3.98 15.03 12.70
C PHE A 52 5.52 14.95 12.70
N ASP A 53 6.19 15.88 12.00
CA ASP A 53 7.65 15.91 11.83
C ASP A 53 8.27 14.69 11.12
N ILE A 54 7.46 13.90 10.42
CA ILE A 54 7.93 12.77 9.60
C ILE A 54 8.56 13.30 8.31
N PRO A 55 9.77 12.82 7.94
CA PRO A 55 10.42 13.23 6.70
C PRO A 55 9.57 12.95 5.45
N ALA A 56 9.46 13.91 4.54
CA ALA A 56 8.73 13.78 3.28
C ALA A 56 9.17 12.56 2.47
N GLY A 57 10.47 12.24 2.49
CA GLY A 57 11.02 11.05 1.85
C GLY A 57 10.50 9.74 2.45
N PHE A 58 10.27 9.69 3.76
CA PHE A 58 9.70 8.50 4.40
C PHE A 58 8.23 8.31 4.02
N VAL A 59 7.43 9.39 4.04
CA VAL A 59 6.02 9.37 3.63
C VAL A 59 5.88 8.93 2.17
N ARG A 60 6.74 9.43 1.29
CA ARG A 60 6.77 9.05 -0.14
C ARG A 60 7.04 7.56 -0.33
N ASP A 61 8.05 7.02 0.36
CA ASP A 61 8.40 5.59 0.27
C ASP A 61 7.29 4.71 0.87
N TRP A 62 6.66 5.16 1.96
CA TRP A 62 5.50 4.50 2.59
C TRP A 62 4.29 4.46 1.64
N LEU A 63 3.95 5.57 0.98
CA LEU A 63 2.88 5.62 -0.03
C LEU A 63 3.17 4.67 -1.20
N ALA A 64 4.40 4.66 -1.71
CA ALA A 64 4.80 3.77 -2.80
C ALA A 64 4.73 2.28 -2.41
N PHE A 65 4.95 1.93 -1.15
CA PHE A 65 4.72 0.57 -0.65
C PHE A 65 3.24 0.21 -0.70
N HIS A 66 2.35 1.08 -0.20
CA HIS A 66 0.90 0.84 -0.21
C HIS A 66 0.34 0.76 -1.63
N ASP A 67 0.81 1.59 -2.56
CA ASP A 67 0.40 1.52 -3.97
C ASP A 67 0.77 0.19 -4.62
N ARG A 68 1.99 -0.30 -4.37
CA ARG A 68 2.42 -1.62 -4.86
C ARG A 68 1.61 -2.75 -4.22
N ARG A 69 1.18 -2.60 -2.97
CA ARG A 69 0.34 -3.59 -2.29
C ARG A 69 -1.07 -3.60 -2.87
N ALA A 70 -1.67 -2.43 -3.06
CA ALA A 70 -2.99 -2.28 -3.68
C ALA A 70 -3.01 -2.86 -5.10
N ALA A 71 -1.99 -2.56 -5.92
CA ALA A 71 -1.84 -3.10 -7.27
C ALA A 71 -1.76 -4.64 -7.27
N ARG A 72 -0.97 -5.23 -6.37
CA ARG A 72 -0.90 -6.69 -6.21
C ARG A 72 -2.24 -7.29 -5.81
N GLN A 73 -2.93 -6.67 -4.85
CA GLN A 73 -4.23 -7.14 -4.40
C GLN A 73 -5.29 -7.08 -5.50
N GLN A 74 -5.25 -6.04 -6.35
CA GLN A 74 -6.10 -5.93 -7.52
C GLN A 74 -5.79 -7.00 -8.57
N LEU A 75 -4.51 -7.28 -8.82
CA LEU A 75 -4.11 -8.38 -9.73
C LEU A 75 -4.59 -9.73 -9.23
N LEU A 76 -4.42 -10.02 -7.94
CA LEU A 76 -4.90 -11.25 -7.32
C LEU A 76 -6.42 -11.35 -7.42
N TRP A 77 -7.14 -10.27 -7.13
CA TRP A 77 -8.59 -10.24 -7.26
C TRP A 77 -9.04 -10.52 -8.70
N ARG A 78 -8.41 -9.87 -9.69
CA ARG A 78 -8.70 -10.12 -11.12
C ARG A 78 -8.43 -11.58 -11.51
N ALA A 79 -7.30 -12.14 -11.07
CA ALA A 79 -6.95 -13.53 -11.34
C ALA A 79 -7.98 -14.49 -10.73
N SER A 80 -8.43 -14.25 -9.49
CA SER A 80 -9.46 -15.06 -8.85
C SER A 80 -10.80 -15.01 -9.59
N VAL A 81 -11.24 -13.82 -10.01
CA VAL A 81 -12.47 -13.67 -10.80
C VAL A 81 -12.36 -14.46 -12.10
N ILE A 82 -11.27 -14.31 -12.86
CA ILE A 82 -11.04 -15.03 -14.12
C ILE A 82 -11.08 -16.54 -13.89
N ALA A 83 -10.35 -17.05 -12.89
CA ALA A 83 -10.31 -18.47 -12.58
C ALA A 83 -11.71 -19.03 -12.24
N LEU A 84 -12.47 -18.33 -11.41
CA LEU A 84 -13.83 -18.72 -11.05
C LEU A 84 -14.76 -18.72 -12.27
N THR A 85 -14.66 -17.71 -13.14
CA THR A 85 -15.45 -17.65 -14.38
C THR A 85 -15.11 -18.80 -15.32
N LEU A 86 -13.83 -19.15 -15.48
CA LEU A 86 -13.40 -20.30 -16.31
C LEU A 86 -13.94 -21.62 -15.76
N ILE A 87 -13.89 -21.83 -14.44
CA ILE A 87 -14.45 -23.02 -13.80
C ILE A 87 -15.96 -23.11 -14.05
N ALA A 88 -16.68 -22.01 -13.86
CA ALA A 88 -18.13 -21.96 -14.08
C ALA A 88 -18.48 -22.24 -15.55
N ALA A 89 -17.76 -21.66 -16.51
CA ALA A 89 -17.96 -21.91 -17.93
C ALA A 89 -17.69 -23.39 -18.29
N THR A 90 -16.62 -23.97 -17.75
CA THR A 90 -16.28 -25.38 -17.97
C THR A 90 -17.35 -26.31 -17.40
N ALA A 91 -17.84 -26.03 -16.19
CA ALA A 91 -18.93 -26.78 -15.58
C ALA A 91 -20.24 -26.67 -16.37
N ALA A 92 -20.57 -25.48 -16.90
CA ALA A 92 -21.74 -25.27 -17.74
C ALA A 92 -21.66 -26.06 -19.05
N VAL A 93 -20.51 -26.05 -19.73
CA VAL A 93 -20.29 -26.84 -20.95
C VAL A 93 -20.40 -28.35 -20.66
N LEU A 94 -19.77 -28.83 -19.58
CA LEU A 94 -19.87 -30.24 -19.19
C LEU A 94 -21.30 -30.64 -18.78
N GLY A 95 -22.03 -29.74 -18.14
CA GLY A 95 -23.44 -29.93 -17.80
C GLY A 95 -24.32 -30.02 -19.05
N ALA A 96 -24.12 -29.12 -20.02
CA ALA A 96 -24.84 -29.11 -21.29
C ALA A 96 -24.53 -30.34 -22.17
N LEU A 97 -23.29 -30.84 -22.14
CA LEU A 97 -22.91 -32.06 -22.87
C LEU A 97 -23.42 -33.37 -22.22
N ARG A 98 -23.79 -33.32 -20.94
CA ARG A 98 -24.35 -34.46 -20.20
C ARG A 98 -25.88 -34.44 -20.10
N ALA A 99 -26.52 -33.35 -20.52
CA ALA A 99 -27.98 -33.20 -20.61
C ALA A 99 -28.49 -33.67 -21.97
#